data_AF-A0A3L8Q8S4-F1
#
_entry.id   AF-A0A3L8Q8S4-F1
#
_cell.length_a   1.000
_cell.length_b   1.000
_cell.length_c   1.000
_cell.angle_alpha   90.00
_cell.angle_beta   90.00
_cell.angle_gamma   90.00
#
_symmetry.space_group_name_H-M   'P 1'
#
loop_
_entity.id
_entity.type
_entity.pdbx_description
1 polymer ?
#
loop_
_entity_poly.entity_id
_entity_poly.type
_entity_poly.pdbx_seq_one_letter_code
_entity_poly.pdbx_strand_id
1 'polypeptide(L)'
;VTPVSPRVPWQVPDSDDDPDPAEFPGQAGPFPPPAHPEAPEPSGIDGGNVPGYTELELIAEPHKIQKISIQYARTAKRMDMRRLKRNMWELLTEQGEAEEGEEGEEGTDKEMAGEKTLSDLTKDLLHRLPPTMATDLSVPLAFVCLLHLANEKNLRLESTEDLSDILVRAGD
;
A
#
# COMPACT_ATOMS: atom_id res chain seq x y z
N VAL A 1 42.90 10.69 -32.70
CA VAL A 1 43.14 9.34 -32.16
C VAL A 1 42.55 9.27 -30.76
N THR A 2 41.44 8.56 -30.60
CA THR A 2 40.98 8.10 -29.27
C THR A 2 41.94 6.99 -28.78
N PRO A 3 41.90 6.63 -27.49
CA PRO A 3 40.98 5.54 -27.19
C PRO A 3 40.08 5.81 -25.99
N VAL A 4 38.84 5.40 -26.20
CA VAL A 4 37.81 5.15 -25.20
C VAL A 4 38.34 4.09 -24.22
N SER A 5 38.01 4.23 -22.94
CA SER A 5 38.20 3.16 -21.96
C SER A 5 36.83 2.82 -21.32
N PRO A 6 36.54 1.54 -21.07
CA PRO A 6 35.22 0.97 -21.35
C PRO A 6 34.23 1.13 -20.19
N ARG A 7 32.97 1.41 -20.58
CA ARG A 7 31.78 1.09 -19.79
C ARG A 7 31.83 -0.39 -19.43
N VAL A 8 31.82 -0.70 -18.13
CA VAL A 8 31.39 -2.01 -17.66
C VAL A 8 29.93 -2.18 -18.07
N PRO A 9 29.58 -3.13 -18.95
CA PRO A 9 28.20 -3.50 -19.16
C PRO A 9 27.78 -4.30 -17.92
N TRP A 10 26.70 -3.88 -17.28
CA TRP A 10 25.90 -4.78 -16.49
C TRP A 10 25.35 -5.83 -17.45
N GLN A 11 26.04 -6.96 -17.57
CA GLN A 11 25.53 -8.14 -18.27
C GLN A 11 24.25 -8.57 -17.55
N VAL A 12 23.14 -8.52 -18.25
CA VAL A 12 21.92 -9.23 -17.89
C VAL A 12 22.11 -10.70 -18.29
N PRO A 13 22.13 -11.66 -17.34
CA PRO A 13 21.89 -13.04 -17.71
C PRO A 13 20.41 -13.18 -18.07
N ASP A 14 20.17 -13.37 -19.37
CA ASP A 14 18.94 -13.94 -19.91
C ASP A 14 18.81 -15.36 -19.33
N SER A 15 17.93 -15.53 -18.35
CA SER A 15 17.56 -16.85 -17.83
C SER A 15 16.10 -16.79 -17.37
N ASP A 16 15.25 -17.10 -18.33
CA ASP A 16 13.82 -17.37 -18.23
C ASP A 16 13.64 -18.68 -17.42
N ASP A 17 13.60 -18.57 -16.09
CA ASP A 17 13.14 -19.64 -15.20
C ASP A 17 12.33 -18.99 -14.08
N ASP A 18 11.05 -18.77 -14.36
CA ASP A 18 10.03 -18.41 -13.37
C ASP A 18 9.99 -19.52 -12.31
N PRO A 19 10.29 -19.26 -11.02
CA PRO A 19 9.98 -20.22 -9.99
C PRO A 19 8.45 -20.33 -9.89
N ASP A 20 7.93 -21.45 -10.37
CA ASP A 20 6.55 -21.90 -10.15
C ASP A 20 6.14 -21.61 -8.70
N PRO A 21 5.01 -20.93 -8.44
CA PRO A 21 4.49 -20.73 -7.10
C PRO A 21 4.03 -22.09 -6.57
N ALA A 22 5.00 -22.86 -6.06
CA ALA A 22 4.81 -24.13 -5.42
C ALA A 22 3.66 -24.02 -4.43
N GLU A 23 2.58 -24.66 -4.83
CA GLU A 23 1.48 -25.20 -4.06
C GLU A 23 1.70 -25.08 -2.55
N PHE A 24 0.96 -24.17 -1.91
CA PHE A 24 0.66 -24.34 -0.50
C PHE A 24 -0.04 -25.70 -0.35
N PRO A 25 0.53 -26.69 0.36
CA PRO A 25 -0.18 -27.93 0.59
C PRO A 25 -1.25 -27.68 1.66
N GLY A 26 -2.38 -27.14 1.22
CA GLY A 26 -3.66 -27.29 1.87
C GLY A 26 -4.11 -28.72 1.73
N GLN A 27 -3.52 -29.63 2.50
CA GLN A 27 -4.08 -30.96 2.72
C GLN A 27 -3.83 -31.35 4.17
N ALA A 28 -4.85 -31.09 5.00
CA ALA A 28 -4.94 -31.66 6.33
C ALA A 28 -5.13 -33.18 6.21
N GLY A 29 -4.03 -33.91 6.01
CA GLY A 29 -3.95 -35.31 6.38
C GLY A 29 -3.85 -35.43 7.91
N PRO A 30 -4.44 -36.46 8.54
CA PRO A 30 -4.25 -36.66 9.97
C PRO A 30 -2.79 -36.97 10.24
N PHE A 31 -2.08 -36.04 10.87
CA PHE A 31 -0.73 -36.30 11.39
C PHE A 31 -0.83 -37.41 12.44
N PRO A 32 -0.11 -38.54 12.30
CA PRO A 32 -0.06 -39.53 13.36
C PRO A 32 0.64 -38.91 14.57
N PRO A 33 0.16 -39.15 15.80
CA PRO A 33 0.83 -38.63 16.99
C PRO A 33 2.26 -39.21 17.06
N PRO A 34 3.25 -38.43 17.53
CA PRO A 34 4.60 -38.93 17.71
C PRO A 34 4.57 -40.09 18.72
N ALA A 35 5.19 -41.21 18.36
CA ALA A 35 5.34 -42.37 19.22
C ALA A 35 6.05 -41.96 20.52
N HIS A 36 5.34 -42.10 21.64
CA HIS A 36 5.91 -41.93 22.97
C HIS A 36 6.97 -43.02 23.19
N PRO A 37 8.15 -42.71 23.75
CA PRO A 37 9.05 -43.75 24.23
C PRO A 37 8.33 -44.48 25.37
N GLU A 38 8.24 -45.80 25.21
CA GLU A 38 7.64 -46.77 26.12
C GLU A 38 8.01 -46.45 27.58
N ALA A 39 7.00 -46.09 28.37
CA ALA A 39 7.17 -45.92 29.81
C ALA A 39 7.28 -47.32 30.45
N PRO A 40 8.20 -47.56 31.39
CA PRO A 40 8.33 -48.85 32.06
C PRO A 40 7.04 -49.14 32.85
N GLU A 41 6.49 -50.34 32.65
CA GLU A 41 5.29 -50.80 33.36
C GLU A 41 5.53 -50.79 34.89
N PRO A 42 4.62 -50.20 35.70
CA PRO A 42 4.75 -50.28 37.14
C PRO A 42 4.35 -51.68 37.61
N SER A 43 5.37 -52.50 37.86
CA SER A 43 5.23 -53.69 38.70
C SER A 43 4.66 -53.27 40.06
N GLY A 44 3.62 -53.99 40.50
CA GLY A 44 2.86 -53.68 41.72
C GLY A 44 3.76 -53.52 42.94
N ILE A 45 3.61 -52.39 43.62
CA ILE A 45 4.26 -52.11 44.90
C ILE A 45 3.16 -52.08 45.95
N ASP A 46 3.26 -53.07 46.84
CA ASP A 46 2.41 -53.34 47.99
C ASP A 46 2.38 -52.17 48.99
N GLY A 47 1.30 -52.11 49.77
CA GLY A 47 0.86 -51.02 50.63
C GLY A 47 1.95 -50.24 51.37
N GLY A 48 2.03 -48.94 51.08
CA GLY A 48 2.79 -47.96 51.85
C GLY A 48 2.12 -46.59 51.78
N ASN A 49 1.59 -46.13 52.91
CA ASN A 49 0.88 -44.86 53.11
C ASN A 49 1.67 -43.64 52.57
N VAL A 50 1.36 -43.20 51.36
CA VAL A 50 1.79 -41.91 50.80
C VAL A 50 0.90 -40.80 51.39
N PRO A 51 1.47 -39.75 52.01
CA PRO A 51 0.66 -38.61 52.46
C PRO A 51 0.02 -37.99 51.22
N GLY A 52 -1.30 -37.83 51.29
CA GLY A 52 -2.13 -37.43 50.17
C GLY A 52 -1.64 -36.12 49.55
N TYR A 53 -1.26 -36.19 48.28
CA TYR A 53 -1.42 -35.08 47.35
C TYR A 53 -2.92 -34.90 47.10
N THR A 54 -3.64 -34.46 48.12
CA THR A 54 -5.00 -34.01 47.98
C THR A 54 -4.95 -32.65 47.31
N GLU A 55 -5.43 -32.63 46.07
CA GLU A 55 -6.08 -31.46 45.46
C GLU A 55 -5.12 -30.33 45.04
N LEU A 56 -4.66 -30.41 43.79
CA LEU A 56 -4.16 -29.24 43.09
C LEU A 56 -5.34 -28.27 42.92
N GLU A 57 -5.34 -27.16 43.65
CA GLU A 57 -6.32 -26.07 43.49
C GLU A 57 -6.12 -25.43 42.11
N LEU A 58 -6.90 -25.90 41.13
CA LEU A 58 -6.86 -25.39 39.75
C LEU A 58 -7.45 -23.97 39.73
N ILE A 59 -6.66 -23.02 39.26
CA ILE A 59 -7.13 -21.66 39.01
C ILE A 59 -8.15 -21.63 37.87
N ALA A 60 -9.13 -20.73 37.97
CA ALA A 60 -10.17 -20.57 36.96
C ALA A 60 -9.59 -20.27 35.58
N GLU A 61 -10.20 -20.83 34.53
CA GLU A 61 -9.81 -20.57 33.15
C GLU A 61 -9.90 -19.07 32.85
N PRO A 62 -8.86 -18.47 32.23
CA PRO A 62 -8.87 -17.05 31.91
C PRO A 62 -10.00 -16.70 30.93
N HIS A 63 -10.48 -15.47 31.00
CA HIS A 63 -11.59 -14.98 30.17
C HIS A 63 -11.23 -15.02 28.68
N LYS A 64 -12.01 -15.79 27.91
CA LYS A 64 -11.94 -15.82 26.44
C LYS A 64 -12.75 -14.65 25.86
N ILE A 65 -12.06 -13.74 25.18
CA ILE A 65 -12.71 -12.68 24.40
C ILE A 65 -13.05 -13.18 22.99
N GLN A 66 -14.11 -12.62 22.40
CA GLN A 66 -14.53 -12.94 21.06
C GLN A 66 -13.50 -12.47 20.03
N LYS A 67 -13.13 -13.36 19.09
CA LYS A 67 -12.21 -13.02 18.01
C LYS A 67 -12.88 -12.06 17.03
N ILE A 68 -12.39 -10.83 16.95
CA ILE A 68 -12.86 -9.82 15.99
C ILE A 68 -12.15 -10.07 14.65
N SER A 69 -12.92 -10.28 13.59
CA SER A 69 -12.37 -10.35 12.23
C SER A 69 -12.19 -8.93 11.68
N ILE A 70 -10.95 -8.41 11.73
CA ILE A 70 -10.62 -7.12 11.15
C ILE A 70 -10.37 -7.30 9.65
N GLN A 71 -11.16 -6.62 8.83
CA GLN A 71 -10.93 -6.58 7.38
C GLN A 71 -9.69 -5.74 7.09
N TYR A 72 -8.77 -6.30 6.30
CA TYR A 72 -7.58 -5.61 5.82
C TYR A 72 -7.59 -5.58 4.29
N ALA A 73 -6.86 -4.64 3.70
CA ALA A 73 -6.70 -4.57 2.26
C ALA A 73 -5.96 -5.81 1.76
N ARG A 74 -6.57 -6.56 0.84
CA ARG A 74 -5.97 -7.77 0.22
C ARG A 74 -5.27 -7.48 -1.11
N THR A 75 -5.45 -6.28 -1.63
CA THR A 75 -4.96 -5.86 -2.94
C THR A 75 -4.33 -4.48 -2.81
N ALA A 76 -3.22 -4.27 -3.52
CA ALA A 76 -2.60 -2.96 -3.63
C ALA A 76 -3.41 -2.06 -4.57
N LYS A 77 -3.51 -0.77 -4.23
CA LYS A 77 -4.02 0.26 -5.14
C LYS A 77 -3.03 0.49 -6.29
N ARG A 78 -3.51 0.60 -7.53
CA ARG A 78 -2.67 0.84 -8.71
C ARG A 78 -3.07 2.17 -9.35
N MET A 79 -2.08 3.04 -9.60
CA MET A 79 -2.31 4.35 -10.21
C MET A 79 -1.33 4.59 -11.37
N ASP A 80 -1.85 5.09 -12.50
CA ASP A 80 -1.00 5.61 -13.57
C ASP A 80 -0.63 7.07 -13.25
N MET A 81 0.59 7.26 -12.76
CA MET A 81 1.06 8.58 -12.35
C MET A 81 1.17 9.56 -13.53
N ARG A 82 1.44 9.08 -14.75
CA ARG A 82 1.51 9.98 -15.92
C ARG A 82 0.14 10.56 -16.22
N ARG A 83 -0.88 9.70 -16.24
CA ARG A 83 -2.26 10.14 -16.47
C ARG A 83 -2.76 11.05 -15.36
N LEU A 84 -2.48 10.70 -14.09
CA LEU A 84 -2.85 11.53 -12.94
C LEU A 84 -2.22 12.92 -13.02
N LYS A 85 -0.91 13.01 -13.29
CA LYS A 85 -0.21 14.30 -13.44
C LYS A 85 -0.77 15.15 -14.57
N ARG A 86 -1.07 14.55 -15.73
CA ARG A 86 -1.70 15.28 -16.86
C ARG A 86 -3.05 15.88 -16.47
N ASN A 87 -3.94 15.06 -15.91
CA ASN A 87 -5.28 15.53 -15.50
C ASN A 87 -5.19 16.61 -14.41
N MET A 88 -4.29 16.45 -13.44
CA MET A 88 -4.05 17.46 -12.41
C MET A 88 -3.53 18.77 -13.02
N TRP A 89 -2.61 18.69 -13.97
CA TRP A 89 -2.05 19.87 -14.65
C TRP A 89 -3.08 20.58 -15.54
N GLU A 90 -3.91 19.84 -16.25
CA GLU A 90 -5.05 20.38 -17.00
C GLU A 90 -5.97 21.18 -16.07
N LEU A 91 -6.37 20.60 -14.93
CA LEU A 91 -7.19 21.30 -13.94
C LEU A 91 -6.53 22.55 -13.36
N LEU A 92 -5.21 22.54 -13.18
CA LEU A 92 -4.45 23.70 -12.69
C LEU A 92 -4.32 24.82 -13.75
N THR A 93 -4.41 24.49 -15.04
CA THR A 93 -4.25 25.43 -16.15
C THR A 93 -5.58 25.86 -16.80
N GLU A 94 -6.67 25.16 -16.51
CA GLU A 94 -8.02 25.57 -16.87
C GLU A 94 -8.40 26.88 -16.15
N GLN A 95 -8.57 27.95 -16.95
CA GLN A 95 -9.14 29.22 -16.50
C GLN A 95 -10.60 28.96 -16.12
N GLY A 96 -10.99 29.43 -14.93
CA GLY A 96 -12.29 29.12 -14.35
C GLY A 96 -13.45 29.65 -15.18
N GLU A 97 -13.94 28.84 -16.11
CA GLU A 97 -15.29 28.87 -16.69
C GLU A 97 -15.53 27.48 -17.28
N ALA A 98 -16.57 26.81 -16.78
CA ALA A 98 -16.97 25.48 -17.21
C ALA A 98 -17.30 25.50 -18.70
N GLU A 99 -16.58 24.73 -19.52
CA GLU A 99 -17.11 24.04 -20.71
C GLU A 99 -16.05 23.12 -21.35
N GLU A 100 -16.53 22.24 -22.20
CA GLU A 100 -16.08 20.88 -22.45
C GLU A 100 -14.77 20.72 -23.22
N GLY A 101 -14.04 19.67 -22.81
CA GLY A 101 -13.19 18.77 -23.58
C GLY A 101 -12.62 19.21 -24.93
N GLU A 102 -11.29 19.29 -24.99
CA GLU A 102 -10.54 18.94 -26.20
C GLU A 102 -9.16 18.38 -25.80
N GLU A 103 -8.86 17.17 -26.29
CA GLU A 103 -7.55 16.55 -26.20
C GLU A 103 -6.58 17.36 -27.08
N GLY A 104 -5.70 18.15 -26.46
CA GLY A 104 -4.85 19.10 -27.18
C GLY A 104 -3.45 19.27 -26.58
N GLU A 105 -2.50 18.64 -27.25
CA GLU A 105 -1.05 18.92 -27.36
C GLU A 105 -0.26 19.27 -26.08
N GLU A 106 0.64 18.34 -25.70
CA GLU A 106 1.84 18.63 -24.92
C GLU A 106 2.76 19.58 -25.70
N GLY A 107 2.52 20.89 -25.60
CA GLY A 107 3.41 21.83 -26.27
C GLY A 107 2.86 23.25 -26.30
N THR A 108 2.88 23.94 -25.16
CA THR A 108 2.97 25.40 -25.04
C THR A 108 3.06 25.72 -23.55
N ASP A 109 3.77 26.81 -23.19
CA ASP A 109 3.86 27.36 -21.83
C ASP A 109 2.45 27.74 -21.31
N LYS A 110 1.67 26.75 -20.87
CA LYS A 110 0.46 26.98 -20.09
C LYS A 110 0.91 27.29 -18.67
N GLU A 111 0.82 28.55 -18.27
CA GLU A 111 0.98 28.94 -16.87
C GLU A 111 -0.25 28.55 -16.05
N MET A 112 -0.07 28.32 -14.75
CA MET A 112 -1.15 27.99 -13.84
C MET A 112 -2.18 29.11 -13.79
N ALA A 113 -3.46 28.76 -13.93
CA ALA A 113 -4.56 29.70 -13.93
C ALA A 113 -5.04 29.95 -12.49
N GLY A 114 -4.45 30.96 -11.85
CA GLY A 114 -4.84 31.42 -10.52
C GLY A 114 -4.41 30.50 -9.39
N GLU A 115 -5.18 30.51 -8.30
CA GLU A 115 -4.92 29.78 -7.07
C GLU A 115 -5.98 28.70 -6.87
N LYS A 116 -5.58 27.48 -6.50
CA LYS A 116 -6.49 26.34 -6.30
C LYS A 116 -6.15 25.59 -5.02
N THR A 117 -7.16 25.00 -4.37
CA THR A 117 -6.97 24.17 -3.18
C THR A 117 -6.84 22.70 -3.57
N LEU A 118 -6.09 21.92 -2.78
CA LEU A 118 -5.98 20.47 -2.99
C LEU A 118 -7.34 19.77 -2.82
N SER A 119 -8.19 20.23 -1.90
CA SER A 119 -9.54 19.68 -1.74
C SER A 119 -10.37 19.79 -3.02
N ASP A 120 -10.38 20.97 -3.65
CA ASP A 120 -11.18 21.18 -4.86
C ASP A 120 -10.59 20.43 -6.05
N LEU A 121 -9.27 20.47 -6.22
CA LEU A 121 -8.56 19.66 -7.22
C LEU A 121 -8.85 18.16 -7.07
N THR A 122 -8.91 17.66 -5.83
CA THR A 122 -9.20 16.24 -5.58
C THR A 122 -10.64 15.89 -5.97
N LYS A 123 -11.61 16.76 -5.70
CA LYS A 123 -13.01 16.55 -6.14
C LYS A 123 -13.09 16.55 -7.67
N ASP A 124 -12.47 17.52 -8.32
CA ASP A 124 -12.49 17.63 -9.79
C ASP A 124 -11.79 16.45 -10.46
N LEU A 125 -10.68 15.97 -9.87
CA LEU A 125 -10.00 14.76 -10.33
C LEU A 125 -10.88 13.52 -10.25
N LEU A 126 -11.69 13.35 -9.20
CA LEU A 126 -12.60 12.21 -9.10
C LEU A 126 -13.62 12.18 -10.25
N HIS A 127 -14.01 13.35 -10.77
CA HIS A 127 -14.93 13.47 -11.89
C HIS A 127 -14.24 13.29 -13.26
N ARG A 128 -12.97 13.68 -13.41
CA ARG A 128 -12.23 13.57 -14.68
C ARG A 128 -11.53 12.24 -14.90
N LEU A 129 -11.14 11.56 -13.83
CA LEU A 129 -10.42 10.30 -13.93
C LEU A 129 -11.34 9.14 -14.34
N PRO A 130 -10.82 8.11 -15.03
CA PRO A 130 -11.53 6.86 -15.23
C PRO A 130 -11.98 6.26 -13.89
N PRO A 131 -13.11 5.54 -13.85
CA PRO A 131 -13.68 5.02 -12.62
C PRO A 131 -12.71 4.15 -11.83
N THR A 132 -11.87 3.36 -12.51
CA THR A 132 -10.86 2.51 -11.87
C THR A 132 -9.74 3.29 -11.19
N MET A 133 -9.36 4.46 -11.71
CA MET A 133 -8.39 5.34 -11.05
C MET A 133 -9.05 6.18 -9.96
N ALA A 134 -10.27 6.66 -10.20
CA ALA A 134 -11.01 7.46 -9.23
C ALA A 134 -11.23 6.70 -7.91
N THR A 135 -11.53 5.39 -7.96
CA THR A 135 -11.68 4.55 -6.76
C THR A 135 -10.37 4.38 -5.98
N ASP A 136 -9.23 4.39 -6.68
CA ASP A 136 -7.92 4.22 -6.09
C ASP A 136 -7.29 5.55 -5.64
N LEU A 137 -7.81 6.68 -6.12
CA LEU A 137 -7.39 8.01 -5.69
C LEU A 137 -7.57 8.17 -4.17
N SER A 138 -6.63 8.86 -3.55
CA SER A 138 -6.70 9.23 -2.14
C SER A 138 -5.98 10.56 -1.94
N VAL A 139 -6.30 11.28 -0.87
CA VAL A 139 -5.68 12.58 -0.56
C VAL A 139 -4.14 12.51 -0.54
N PRO A 140 -3.49 11.51 0.11
CA PRO A 140 -2.03 11.39 0.05
C PRO A 140 -1.49 11.22 -1.37
N LEU A 141 -2.19 10.49 -2.22
CA LEU A 141 -1.76 10.24 -3.59
C LEU A 141 -1.91 11.48 -4.49
N ALA A 142 -3.00 12.24 -4.32
CA ALA A 142 -3.18 13.54 -4.96
C ALA A 142 -2.11 14.54 -4.50
N PHE A 143 -1.77 14.53 -3.21
CA PHE A 143 -0.69 15.36 -2.68
C PHE A 143 0.68 14.98 -3.23
N VAL A 144 1.02 13.68 -3.32
CA VAL A 144 2.25 13.23 -3.98
C VAL A 144 2.33 13.70 -5.43
N CYS A 145 1.21 13.65 -6.16
CA CYS A 145 1.13 14.19 -7.52
C CYS A 145 1.44 15.70 -7.56
N LEU A 146 0.89 16.49 -6.62
CA LEU A 146 1.21 17.92 -6.51
C LEU A 146 2.68 18.17 -6.21
N LEU A 147 3.31 17.37 -5.33
CA LEU A 147 4.74 17.51 -5.05
C LEU A 147 5.61 17.25 -6.28
N HIS A 148 5.23 16.27 -7.11
CA HIS A 148 5.89 16.06 -8.39
C HIS A 148 5.73 17.28 -9.33
N LEU A 149 4.49 17.78 -9.46
CA LEU A 149 4.22 18.93 -10.32
C LEU A 149 4.88 20.22 -9.83
N ALA A 150 4.99 20.42 -8.52
CA ALA A 150 5.67 21.59 -7.95
C ALA A 150 7.13 21.67 -8.41
N ASN A 151 7.81 20.53 -8.49
CA ASN A 151 9.19 20.47 -9.00
C ASN A 151 9.25 20.60 -10.52
N GLU A 152 8.29 20.02 -11.26
CA GLU A 152 8.30 19.97 -12.73
C GLU A 152 7.83 21.29 -13.39
N LYS A 153 6.91 22.01 -12.73
CA LYS A 153 6.22 23.19 -13.24
C LYS A 153 6.43 24.44 -12.37
N ASN A 154 7.37 24.35 -11.42
CA ASN A 154 7.74 25.44 -10.52
C ASN A 154 6.53 26.01 -9.77
N LEU A 155 5.74 25.13 -9.13
CA LEU A 155 4.56 25.55 -8.33
C LEU A 155 4.94 25.77 -6.87
N ARG A 156 4.22 26.66 -6.21
CA ARG A 156 4.30 26.89 -4.77
C ARG A 156 3.12 26.25 -4.06
N LEU A 157 3.43 25.59 -2.96
CA LEU A 157 2.46 24.92 -2.09
C LEU A 157 2.51 25.59 -0.73
N GLU A 158 1.39 26.14 -0.29
CA GLU A 158 1.24 26.78 1.02
C GLU A 158 0.19 26.03 1.83
N SER A 159 0.45 25.76 3.12
CA SER A 159 -0.55 25.16 4.00
C SER A 159 -1.49 26.23 4.56
N THR A 160 -2.76 25.87 4.76
CA THR A 160 -3.68 26.70 5.54
C THR A 160 -3.26 26.79 7.01
N GLU A 161 -3.77 27.79 7.75
CA GLU A 161 -3.42 28.01 9.17
C GLU A 161 -3.73 26.81 10.06
N ASP A 162 -4.78 26.05 9.73
CA ASP A 162 -5.26 24.87 10.43
C ASP A 162 -4.68 23.55 9.89
N LEU A 163 -3.83 23.60 8.85
CA LEU A 163 -3.26 22.44 8.16
C LEU A 163 -4.31 21.49 7.57
N SER A 164 -5.55 21.95 7.40
CA SER A 164 -6.63 21.14 6.84
C SER A 164 -6.54 21.02 5.32
N ASP A 165 -5.90 21.98 4.65
CA ASP A 165 -5.77 22.00 3.21
C ASP A 165 -4.45 22.63 2.73
N ILE A 166 -4.21 22.53 1.43
CA ILE A 166 -3.02 23.01 0.74
C ILE A 166 -3.45 23.89 -0.43
N LEU A 167 -2.89 25.08 -0.45
CA LEU A 167 -3.05 26.08 -1.48
C LEU A 167 -1.96 25.95 -2.52
N VAL A 168 -2.35 25.90 -3.78
CA VAL A 168 -1.45 25.75 -4.92
C VAL A 168 -1.42 27.07 -5.70
N ARG A 169 -0.22 27.59 -5.93
CA ARG A 169 0.04 28.84 -6.67
C ARG A 169 1.12 28.65 -7.73
N ALA A 170 1.11 29.48 -8.75
CA ALA A 170 2.25 29.63 -9.65
C ALA A 170 3.49 30.07 -8.84
N GLY A 171 4.65 29.47 -9.12
CA GLY A 171 5.90 29.92 -8.52
C GLY A 171 6.55 31.03 -9.32
N ASP A 172 7.06 32.01 -8.59
CA ASP A 172 8.04 33.02 -9.06
C ASP A 172 9.30 32.39 -9.70
#